data_AF-G5DXV1-F1
#
_entry.id   AF-G5DXV1-F1
#
_cell.length_a   1.000
_cell.length_b   1.000
_cell.length_c   1.000
_cell.angle_alpha   90.00
_cell.angle_beta   90.00
_cell.angle_gamma   90.00
#
_symmetry.space_group_name_H-M   'P 1'
#
loop_
_entity.id
_entity.type
_entity.pdbx_description
1 polymer ?
#
loop_
_entity_poly.entity_id
_entity_poly.type
_entity_poly.pdbx_seq_one_letter_code
_entity_poly.pdbx_strand_id
1 'polypeptide(L)'
;PKLQFSYVECLLFGFHQLGRKLPDFLIAKVNAEKLKDFKIRLQYFARGLQVYIRQGDALKTEENKIKVVALKITNNINVLIKDLFHIPPSYKSTVTLSWKPVQKTDSGQKRTSEETTSSSPPKKTVAGPKRDSRQIYNPPSGKYS
;
A
#
# COMPACT_ATOMS: atom_id res chain seq x y z
N PRO A 1 11.74 9.93 25.70
CA PRO A 1 11.16 8.58 25.45
C PRO A 1 11.59 8.03 24.08
N LYS A 2 12.00 6.75 23.99
CA LYS A 2 12.30 6.10 22.70
C LYS A 2 11.00 5.63 22.05
N LEU A 3 10.69 6.13 20.85
CA LEU A 3 9.49 5.76 20.11
C LEU A 3 9.66 4.40 19.41
N GLN A 4 8.65 3.54 19.49
CA GLN A 4 8.64 2.20 18.91
C GLN A 4 7.86 2.19 17.59
N PHE A 5 8.49 2.69 16.51
CA PHE A 5 7.81 2.94 15.23
C PHE A 5 7.19 1.67 14.61
N SER A 6 7.88 0.53 14.62
CA SER A 6 7.36 -0.72 14.05
C SER A 6 6.07 -1.19 14.74
N TYR A 7 5.99 -1.09 16.07
CA TYR A 7 4.80 -1.44 16.83
C TYR A 7 3.63 -0.51 16.49
N VAL A 8 3.92 0.79 16.39
CA VAL A 8 2.91 1.79 16.04
C VAL A 8 2.39 1.59 14.61
N GLU A 9 3.24 1.21 13.65
CA GLU A 9 2.78 0.84 12.31
C GLU A 9 1.73 -0.28 12.36
N CYS A 10 2.02 -1.39 13.06
CA CYS A 10 1.11 -2.53 13.17
C CYS A 10 -0.24 -2.12 13.78
N LEU A 11 -0.20 -1.44 14.92
CA LEU A 11 -1.39 -1.08 15.69
C LEU A 11 -2.22 -0.03 14.95
N LEU A 12 -1.57 0.98 14.37
CA LEU A 12 -2.25 2.04 13.63
C LEU A 12 -2.86 1.52 12.33
N PHE A 13 -2.17 0.62 11.64
CA PHE A 13 -2.71 -0.08 10.46
C PHE A 13 -3.93 -0.91 10.84
N GLY A 14 -3.84 -1.76 11.87
CA GLY A 14 -4.97 -2.57 12.34
C GLY A 14 -6.17 -1.71 12.72
N PHE A 15 -5.93 -0.64 13.49
CA PHE A 15 -6.96 0.33 13.87
C PHE A 15 -7.61 1.00 12.65
N HIS A 16 -6.82 1.44 11.67
CA HIS A 16 -7.32 2.07 10.45
C HIS A 16 -8.20 1.11 9.63
N GLN A 17 -7.79 -0.15 9.49
CA GLN A 17 -8.56 -1.18 8.78
C GLN A 17 -9.89 -1.49 9.47
N LEU A 18 -9.92 -1.52 10.81
CA LEU A 18 -11.16 -1.69 11.58
C LEU A 18 -12.04 -0.43 11.52
N GLY A 19 -11.45 0.75 11.59
CA GLY A 19 -12.16 2.04 11.47
C GLY A 19 -12.88 2.17 10.13
N ARG A 20 -12.32 1.61 9.04
CA ARG A 20 -13.03 1.53 7.74
C ARG A 20 -14.36 0.76 7.82
N LYS A 21 -14.47 -0.24 8.71
CA LYS A 21 -15.70 -1.03 8.91
C LYS A 21 -16.72 -0.32 9.81
N LEU A 22 -16.26 0.57 10.69
CA LEU A 22 -17.10 1.37 11.58
C LEU A 22 -16.62 2.83 11.64
N PRO A 23 -16.88 3.65 10.60
CA PRO A 23 -16.34 5.01 10.49
C PRO A 23 -16.82 5.95 11.61
N ASP A 24 -18.02 5.68 12.15
CA ASP A 24 -18.63 6.51 13.18
C ASP A 24 -18.01 6.29 14.57
N PHE A 25 -17.17 5.26 14.74
CA PHE A 25 -16.58 4.91 16.04
C PHE A 25 -15.91 6.10 16.74
N LEU A 26 -15.08 6.85 16.01
CA LEU A 26 -14.38 8.02 16.57
C LEU A 26 -15.26 9.26 16.69
N ILE A 27 -16.31 9.37 15.87
CA ILE A 27 -17.17 10.55 15.78
C ILE A 27 -18.32 10.46 16.81
N ALA A 28 -18.64 9.26 17.28
CA ALA A 28 -19.63 9.03 18.32
C ALA A 28 -19.37 9.93 19.54
N LYS A 29 -20.40 10.64 20.01
CA LYS A 29 -20.31 11.64 21.09
C LYS A 29 -19.63 11.09 22.35
N VAL A 30 -19.87 9.82 22.69
CA VAL A 30 -19.25 9.11 23.81
C VAL A 30 -17.71 9.03 23.72
N ASN A 31 -17.15 9.15 22.51
CA ASN A 31 -15.73 9.06 22.23
C ASN A 31 -15.08 10.43 21.97
N ALA A 32 -15.80 11.55 22.08
CA ALA A 32 -15.28 12.87 21.72
C ALA A 32 -14.01 13.27 22.51
N GLU A 33 -13.98 13.04 23.83
CA GLU A 33 -12.80 13.32 24.66
C GLU A 33 -11.63 12.40 24.31
N LYS A 34 -11.90 11.11 24.10
CA LYS A 34 -10.90 10.14 23.66
C LYS A 34 -10.32 10.50 22.29
N LEU A 35 -11.15 10.97 21.36
CA LEU A 35 -10.70 11.44 20.05
C LEU A 35 -9.78 12.67 20.19
N LYS A 36 -10.11 13.60 21.10
CA LYS A 36 -9.27 14.78 21.37
C LYS A 36 -7.90 14.37 21.93
N ASP A 37 -7.87 13.51 22.95
CA ASP A 37 -6.62 12.99 23.52
C ASP A 37 -5.82 12.20 22.47
N PHE A 38 -6.49 11.36 21.68
CA PHE A 38 -5.87 10.60 20.60
C PHE A 38 -5.21 11.51 19.57
N LYS A 39 -5.87 12.60 19.14
CA LYS A 39 -5.28 13.58 18.22
C LYS A 39 -4.04 14.26 18.80
N ILE A 40 -4.03 14.59 20.09
CA ILE A 40 -2.85 15.18 20.75
C ILE A 40 -1.68 14.18 20.75
N ARG A 41 -1.94 12.91 21.07
CA ARG A 41 -0.91 11.85 21.02
C ARG A 41 -0.38 11.62 19.62
N LEU A 42 -1.25 11.60 18.60
CA LEU A 42 -0.84 11.49 17.20
C LEU A 42 -0.02 12.69 16.75
N GLN A 43 -0.37 13.90 17.19
CA GLN A 43 0.40 15.11 16.87
C GLN A 43 1.80 15.06 17.49
N TYR A 44 1.90 14.66 18.76
CA TYR A 44 3.20 14.44 19.41
C TYR A 44 4.03 13.38 18.67
N PHE A 45 3.39 12.26 18.31
CA PHE A 45 4.05 11.20 17.57
C PHE A 45 4.54 11.66 16.18
N ALA A 46 3.72 12.43 15.45
CA ALA A 46 4.09 13.00 14.16
C ALA A 46 5.30 13.94 14.25
N ARG A 47 5.43 14.72 15.33
CA ARG A 47 6.64 15.52 15.58
C ARG A 47 7.87 14.62 15.80
N GLY A 48 7.74 13.57 16.62
CA GLY A 48 8.82 12.60 16.84
C GLY A 48 9.23 11.86 15.56
N LEU A 49 8.27 11.57 14.70
CA LEU A 49 8.48 10.96 13.38
C LEU A 49 9.31 11.85 12.46
N GLN A 50 9.00 13.15 12.41
CA GLN A 50 9.76 14.11 11.60
C GLN A 50 11.21 14.24 12.04
N VAL A 51 11.47 14.25 13.35
CA VAL A 51 12.84 14.28 13.89
C VAL A 51 13.61 13.03 13.48
N TYR A 52 12.98 11.86 13.58
CA TYR A 52 13.60 10.59 13.21
C TYR A 52 13.98 10.52 11.72
N ILE A 53 13.08 10.96 10.82
CA ILE A 53 13.36 11.02 9.38
C ILE A 53 14.58 11.90 9.09
N ARG A 54 14.65 13.10 9.69
CA ARG A 54 15.77 14.05 9.49
C ARG A 54 17.12 13.50 9.97
N GLN A 55 17.12 12.72 11.05
CA GLN A 55 18.35 12.10 11.57
C GLN A 55 18.81 10.91 10.71
N GLY A 56 17.89 10.17 10.10
CA GLY A 56 18.20 9.01 9.25
C GLY A 56 19.00 9.35 7.98
N ASP A 57 18.85 10.57 7.46
CA ASP A 57 19.59 11.06 6.29
C ASP A 57 21.10 11.20 6.55
N ALA A 58 21.54 11.29 7.80
CA ALA A 58 22.94 11.51 8.18
C ALA A 58 23.79 10.22 8.28
N LEU A 59 23.20 9.02 8.34
CA LEU A 59 23.89 7.77 8.74
C LEU A 59 24.28 6.83 7.57
N LYS A 60 24.78 7.32 6.43
CA LYS A 60 24.71 6.63 5.11
C LYS A 60 25.63 5.40 4.85
N THR A 61 26.33 4.82 5.82
CA THR A 61 27.52 3.99 5.50
C THR A 61 27.36 2.46 5.45
N GLU A 62 26.45 1.80 6.19
CA GLU A 62 26.36 0.30 6.12
C GLU A 62 24.92 -0.27 6.28
N GLU A 63 23.90 0.60 6.28
CA GLU A 63 22.60 0.36 6.93
C GLU A 63 21.40 0.35 5.94
N ASN A 64 21.62 0.12 4.65
CA ASN A 64 20.61 0.42 3.61
C ASN A 64 19.30 -0.38 3.77
N LYS A 65 19.35 -1.66 4.17
CA LYS A 65 18.14 -2.48 4.32
C LYS A 65 17.27 -2.04 5.50
N ILE A 66 17.89 -1.81 6.66
CA ILE A 66 17.19 -1.37 7.88
C ILE A 66 16.63 0.04 7.65
N LYS A 67 17.38 0.91 6.98
CA LYS A 67 16.90 2.25 6.60
C LYS A 67 15.74 2.23 5.62
N VAL A 68 15.77 1.37 4.62
CA VAL A 68 14.64 1.23 3.68
C VAL A 68 13.39 0.77 4.42
N VAL A 69 13.50 -0.18 5.35
CA VAL A 69 12.37 -0.61 6.19
C VAL A 69 11.91 0.52 7.11
N ALA A 70 12.83 1.22 7.77
CA ALA A 70 12.51 2.38 8.62
C ALA A 70 11.82 3.50 7.82
N LEU A 71 12.25 3.76 6.58
CA LEU A 71 11.63 4.73 5.69
C LEU A 71 10.21 4.30 5.31
N LYS A 72 9.98 3.01 5.02
CA LYS A 72 8.63 2.48 4.78
C LYS A 72 7.74 2.62 6.02
N ILE A 73 8.23 2.22 7.19
CA ILE A 73 7.51 2.34 8.47
C ILE A 73 7.08 3.80 8.67
N THR A 74 8.04 4.72 8.55
CA THR A 74 7.78 6.14 8.82
C THR A 74 6.80 6.75 7.82
N ASN A 75 6.92 6.40 6.53
CA ASN A 75 5.98 6.84 5.50
C ASN A 75 4.56 6.28 5.74
N ASN A 76 4.45 4.98 6.05
CA ASN A 76 3.18 4.32 6.33
C ASN A 76 2.46 5.00 7.51
N ILE A 77 3.17 5.24 8.62
CA ILE A 77 2.59 5.93 9.78
C ILE A 77 2.14 7.34 9.41
N ASN A 78 2.94 8.10 8.66
CA ASN A 78 2.58 9.46 8.25
C ASN A 78 1.27 9.49 7.43
N VAL A 79 1.12 8.56 6.49
CA VAL A 79 -0.11 8.42 5.68
C VAL A 79 -1.33 8.11 6.57
N LEU A 80 -1.20 7.12 7.47
CA LEU A 80 -2.29 6.73 8.37
C LEU A 80 -2.67 7.84 9.35
N ILE A 81 -1.68 8.59 9.85
CA ILE A 81 -1.91 9.74 10.72
C ILE A 81 -2.70 10.82 9.97
N LYS A 82 -2.29 11.18 8.74
CA LYS A 82 -3.01 12.18 7.93
C LYS A 82 -4.47 11.81 7.73
N ASP A 83 -4.73 10.54 7.42
CA ASP A 83 -6.07 9.98 7.27
C ASP A 83 -6.93 10.24 8.53
N LEU A 84 -6.38 9.98 9.72
CA LEU A 84 -7.08 10.16 11.01
C LEU A 84 -7.26 11.63 11.45
N PHE A 85 -6.52 12.57 10.86
CA PHE A 85 -6.65 14.00 11.16
C PHE A 85 -7.75 14.71 10.39
N HIS A 86 -8.31 14.09 9.34
CA HIS A 86 -9.49 14.63 8.65
C HIS A 86 -10.68 14.78 9.60
N ILE A 87 -11.59 15.69 9.25
CA ILE A 87 -12.85 15.92 9.96
C ILE A 87 -13.97 15.76 8.93
N PRO A 88 -14.70 14.62 8.91
CA PRO A 88 -14.50 13.43 9.75
C PRO A 88 -13.23 12.61 9.39
N PRO A 89 -12.72 11.73 10.27
CA PRO A 89 -11.57 10.87 9.98
C PRO A 89 -11.74 10.08 8.67
N SER A 90 -10.69 10.04 7.85
CA SER A 90 -10.64 9.31 6.58
C SER A 90 -9.99 7.95 6.78
N TYR A 91 -10.49 6.95 6.05
CA TYR A 91 -9.93 5.58 6.03
C TYR A 91 -9.65 5.11 4.61
N LYS A 92 -9.35 6.03 3.68
CA LYS A 92 -9.24 5.75 2.24
C LYS A 92 -7.85 5.31 1.83
N SER A 93 -6.81 5.77 2.53
CA SER A 93 -5.43 5.44 2.19
C SER A 93 -5.20 3.93 2.32
N THR A 94 -4.38 3.38 1.42
CA THR A 94 -3.96 1.99 1.45
C THR A 94 -2.45 1.94 1.52
N VAL A 95 -1.92 1.31 2.55
CA VAL A 95 -0.47 1.16 2.77
C VAL A 95 -0.11 -0.32 2.74
N THR A 96 1.04 -0.63 2.14
CA THR A 96 1.63 -1.97 2.26
C THR A 96 2.55 -1.97 3.47
N LEU A 97 2.28 -2.85 4.44
CA LEU A 97 3.09 -2.99 5.65
C LEU A 97 4.57 -3.15 5.33
N SER A 98 5.44 -2.51 6.11
CA SER A 98 6.87 -2.38 5.82
C SER A 98 7.61 -3.70 5.60
N TRP A 99 7.18 -4.78 6.26
CA TRP A 99 7.73 -6.14 6.12
C TRP A 99 7.04 -7.00 5.07
N LYS A 100 5.96 -6.51 4.44
CA LYS A 100 5.30 -7.22 3.35
C LYS A 100 5.93 -6.82 2.01
N PRO A 101 6.06 -7.76 1.06
CA PRO A 101 6.47 -7.42 -0.29
C PRO A 101 5.41 -6.52 -0.92
N VAL A 102 5.84 -5.52 -1.70
CA VAL A 102 4.95 -4.73 -2.54
C VAL A 102 4.49 -5.64 -3.66
N GLN A 103 3.29 -6.20 -3.54
CA GLN A 103 2.67 -6.88 -4.67
C GLN A 103 2.39 -5.81 -5.71
N LYS A 104 3.12 -5.87 -6.84
CA LYS A 104 2.75 -5.10 -8.02
C LYS A 104 1.40 -5.67 -8.47
N THR A 105 0.32 -4.99 -8.13
CA THR A 105 -0.96 -5.28 -8.77
C THR A 105 -0.79 -4.85 -10.23
N ASP A 106 -0.50 -5.80 -11.11
CA ASP A 106 -0.77 -5.61 -12.53
C ASP A 106 -2.28 -5.34 -12.63
N SER A 107 -2.61 -4.07 -12.80
CA SER A 107 -3.94 -3.62 -13.16
C SER A 107 -4.23 -4.13 -14.56
N GLY A 108 -4.63 -5.39 -14.67
CA GLY A 108 -4.86 -6.02 -15.97
C GLY A 108 -4.96 -7.53 -15.93
N GLN A 109 -5.89 -8.10 -15.17
CA GLN A 109 -6.43 -9.42 -15.54
C GLN A 109 -7.85 -9.62 -14.99
N LYS A 110 -8.79 -9.68 -15.93
CA LYS A 110 -10.16 -10.14 -15.71
C LYS A 110 -10.13 -11.47 -14.97
N ARG A 111 -10.96 -11.60 -13.93
CA ARG A 111 -11.36 -12.89 -13.38
C ARG A 111 -11.96 -13.72 -14.52
N THR A 112 -11.30 -14.77 -14.95
CA THR A 112 -11.97 -15.92 -15.55
C THR A 112 -12.35 -16.85 -14.40
N SER A 113 -13.64 -16.94 -14.15
CA SER A 113 -14.28 -17.97 -13.34
C SER A 113 -14.04 -19.34 -13.97
N GLU A 114 -13.45 -20.27 -13.23
CA GLU A 114 -13.47 -21.69 -13.55
C GLU A 114 -14.80 -22.29 -13.08
N GLU A 115 -15.55 -22.89 -14.00
CA GLU A 115 -16.67 -23.77 -13.69
C GLU A 115 -16.39 -25.14 -14.32
N THR A 116 -16.41 -26.15 -13.45
CA THR A 116 -16.21 -27.58 -13.76
C THR A 116 -17.56 -28.18 -14.17
N THR A 117 -17.62 -28.96 -15.26
CA THR A 117 -18.11 -30.37 -15.30
C THR A 117 -18.54 -30.88 -16.70
N SER A 118 -17.95 -32.02 -17.07
CA SER A 118 -18.52 -33.22 -17.74
C SER A 118 -18.85 -33.30 -19.25
N SER A 119 -18.26 -34.37 -19.84
CA SER A 119 -18.77 -35.33 -20.85
C SER A 119 -18.52 -35.17 -22.37
N SER A 120 -17.40 -35.80 -22.82
CA SER A 120 -17.14 -36.72 -23.98
C SER A 120 -17.68 -36.55 -25.44
N PRO A 121 -17.00 -37.13 -26.47
CA PRO A 121 -16.82 -36.61 -27.86
C PRO A 121 -17.53 -37.49 -28.94
N PRO A 122 -17.23 -37.49 -30.29
CA PRO A 122 -16.30 -36.70 -31.13
C PRO A 122 -16.88 -36.20 -32.49
N LYS A 123 -16.17 -35.30 -33.21
CA LYS A 123 -16.12 -35.26 -34.70
C LYS A 123 -14.97 -34.40 -35.22
N LYS A 124 -14.20 -34.95 -36.17
CA LYS A 124 -13.08 -34.32 -36.92
C LYS A 124 -13.59 -33.44 -38.07
N THR A 125 -12.65 -32.68 -38.66
CA THR A 125 -12.66 -31.85 -39.90
C THR A 125 -13.01 -30.37 -39.62
N VAL A 126 -12.36 -29.31 -40.14
CA VAL A 126 -11.47 -29.05 -41.29
C VAL A 126 -10.48 -27.91 -40.94
N ALA A 127 -9.33 -27.89 -41.62
CA ALA A 127 -8.27 -26.88 -41.54
C ALA A 127 -8.69 -25.44 -41.94
N GLY A 128 -8.07 -24.43 -41.31
CA GLY A 128 -8.09 -23.02 -41.71
C GLY A 128 -6.92 -22.25 -41.08
N PRO A 129 -6.33 -21.22 -41.75
CA PRO A 129 -4.91 -20.91 -41.63
C PRO A 129 -4.55 -19.90 -40.53
N LYS A 130 -3.34 -20.08 -39.99
CA LYS A 130 -2.65 -19.21 -39.02
C LYS A 130 -2.59 -17.76 -39.50
N ARG A 131 -3.07 -16.81 -38.68
CA ARG A 131 -2.72 -15.39 -38.82
C ARG A 131 -1.50 -15.10 -37.97
N ASP A 132 -0.40 -14.85 -38.67
CA ASP A 132 0.92 -14.56 -38.15
C ASP A 132 0.95 -13.43 -37.13
N SER A 133 1.90 -13.61 -36.20
CA SER A 133 2.45 -12.64 -35.27
C SER A 133 2.38 -11.20 -35.76
N ARG A 134 1.70 -10.35 -34.98
CA ARG A 134 1.76 -8.90 -35.11
C ARG A 134 3.22 -8.46 -35.18
N GLN A 135 3.66 -8.07 -36.37
CA GLN A 135 4.95 -7.48 -36.63
C GLN A 135 5.10 -6.23 -35.74
N ILE A 136 5.99 -6.33 -34.75
CA ILE A 136 6.40 -5.20 -33.92
C ILE A 136 7.35 -4.36 -34.78
N TYR A 137 7.01 -3.10 -35.01
CA TYR A 137 7.85 -2.17 -35.78
C TYR A 137 9.09 -1.80 -34.97
N ASN A 138 10.26 -2.04 -35.56
CA ASN A 138 11.53 -1.53 -35.05
C ASN A 138 11.90 -0.28 -35.85
N PRO A 139 12.07 0.90 -35.20
CA PRO A 139 12.49 2.10 -35.90
C PRO A 139 13.95 2.01 -36.38
N PRO A 140 14.32 2.72 -37.46
CA PRO A 140 15.63 2.58 -38.10
C PRO A 140 16.74 3.13 -37.21
N SER A 141 17.82 2.36 -37.06
CA SER A 141 19.07 2.83 -36.48
C SER A 141 19.92 3.50 -37.56
N GLY A 142 20.08 4.82 -37.47
CA GLY A 142 21.01 5.60 -38.29
C GLY A 142 21.14 7.00 -37.67
N LYS A 143 22.20 7.28 -36.92
CA LYS A 143 23.43 7.92 -37.43
C LYS A 143 23.09 9.21 -38.20
N TYR A 144 22.88 10.29 -37.47
CA TYR A 144 23.23 11.61 -37.96
C TYR A 144 24.31 12.18 -37.03
N SER A 145 25.43 12.47 -37.69
CA SER A 145 26.64 13.14 -37.23
C SER A 145 26.38 14.56 -36.79
#